data_AF-A0A5B6UG40-F1
#
_entry.id   AF-A0A5B6UG40-F1
#
_cell.length_a   1.000
_cell.length_b   1.000
_cell.length_c   1.000
_cell.angle_alpha   90.00
_cell.angle_beta   90.00
_cell.angle_gamma   90.00
#
_symmetry.space_group_name_H-M   'P 1'
#
loop_
_entity.id
_entity.type
_entity.pdbx_description
1 polymer ?
#
loop_
_entity_poly.entity_id
_entity_poly.type
_entity_poly.pdbx_seq_one_letter_code
_entity_poly.pdbx_strand_id
1 'polypeptide(L)' 'MTTYVCQKLTDYTERGNKWELSVAHTTGARTLLGFHKTRKVCITVARVLAGRQGKIEVREKRERITAWRVA' A
#
# COMPACT_ATOMS: atom_id res chain seq x y z
N MET A 1 12.64 5.77 -7.50
CA MET A 1 12.68 4.83 -6.34
C MET A 1 11.29 4.25 -6.16
N THR A 2 11.14 2.93 -6.10
CA THR A 2 9.84 2.27 -5.95
C THR A 2 9.51 2.09 -4.48
N THR A 3 8.42 2.70 -4.02
CA THR A 3 7.96 2.58 -2.62
C THR A 3 6.73 1.68 -2.58
N TYR A 4 6.82 0.57 -1.86
CA TYR A 4 5.69 -0.31 -1.60
C TYR A 4 5.01 0.14 -0.31
N VAL A 5 3.72 0.45 -0.39
CA VAL A 5 2.92 0.94 0.72
C VAL A 5 1.95 -0.16 1.15
N CYS A 6 2.15 -0.65 2.36
CA CYS A 6 1.24 -1.56 3.06
C CYS A 6 0.35 -0.75 4.00
N GLN A 7 -0.93 -0.61 3.68
CA GLN A 7 -1.84 0.27 4.40
C GLN A 7 -2.98 -0.51 5.06
N LYS A 8 -3.21 -0.30 6.36
CA LYS A 8 -4.39 -0.84 7.05
C LYS A 8 -5.64 -0.08 6.62
N LEU A 9 -6.66 -0.82 6.21
CA LEU A 9 -8.01 -0.30 6.00
C LEU A 9 -8.72 -0.21 7.34
N THR A 10 -9.55 0.82 7.50
CA THR A 10 -10.32 1.03 8.74
C THR A 10 -11.28 -0.12 8.99
N ASP A 11 -11.90 -0.65 7.92
CA ASP A 11 -12.92 -1.68 8.01
C ASP A 11 -12.67 -2.85 7.06
N TYR A 12 -13.37 -3.96 7.31
CA TYR A 12 -13.41 -5.10 6.41
C TYR A 12 -14.13 -4.71 5.11
N THR A 13 -13.51 -4.96 3.96
CA THR A 13 -14.15 -4.82 2.65
C THR A 13 -14.55 -6.19 2.12
N GLU A 14 -15.75 -6.30 1.55
CA GLU A 14 -16.24 -7.54 0.93
C GLU A 14 -15.34 -8.03 -0.22
N ARG A 15 -14.61 -7.11 -0.87
CA ARG A 15 -13.61 -7.41 -1.92
C ARG A 15 -12.27 -7.92 -1.38
N GLY A 16 -12.25 -8.31 -0.11
CA GLY A 16 -11.24 -9.19 0.43
C GLY A 16 -10.05 -8.43 0.96
N ASN A 17 -10.16 -8.02 2.23
CA ASN A 17 -9.08 -8.01 3.23
C ASN A 17 -8.66 -6.65 3.78
N LYS A 18 -8.28 -6.63 5.07
CA LYS A 18 -8.00 -5.43 5.88
C LYS A 18 -6.72 -4.66 5.53
N TRP A 19 -5.81 -5.21 4.72
CA TRP A 19 -4.57 -4.53 4.35
C TRP A 19 -4.50 -4.34 2.84
N GLU A 20 -4.31 -3.11 2.39
CA GLU A 20 -4.09 -2.75 1.01
C GLU A 20 -2.58 -2.71 0.72
N LEU A 21 -2.16 -3.32 -0.38
CA LEU A 21 -0.81 -3.20 -0.92
C LEU A 21 -0.87 -2.34 -2.19
N SER A 22 -0.04 -1.32 -2.26
CA SER A 22 0.06 -0.46 -3.43
C SER A 22 1.49 0.02 -3.64
N VAL A 23 1.84 0.39 -4.87
CA VAL A 23 3.10 1.05 -5.20
C VAL A 23 2.85 2.55 -5.30
N ALA A 24 3.67 3.34 -4.62
CA ALA A 24 3.78 4.78 -4.81
C ALA A 24 4.99 5.06 -5.72
N HIS A 25 4.73 5.70 -6.85
CA HIS A 25 5.75 6.11 -7.81
C HIS A 25 6.21 7.54 -7.50
N THR A 26 7.43 7.89 -7.90
CA THR A 26 7.98 9.24 -7.69
C THR A 26 7.20 10.34 -8.41
N THR A 27 6.40 9.98 -9.41
CA THR A 27 5.49 10.86 -10.15
C THR A 27 4.19 11.17 -9.40
N GLY A 28 3.99 10.60 -8.20
CA GLY A 28 2.75 10.72 -7.43
C GLY A 28 1.67 9.72 -7.84
N ALA A 29 1.87 8.97 -8.93
CA ALA A 29 0.97 7.88 -9.32
C ALA A 29 0.97 6.76 -8.28
N ARG A 30 -0.20 6.16 -8.06
CA ARG A 30 -0.39 5.03 -7.15
C ARG A 30 -1.02 3.85 -7.88
N THR A 31 -0.39 2.68 -7.78
CA THR A 31 -0.89 1.44 -8.39
C THR A 31 -1.32 0.48 -7.29
N LEU A 32 -2.59 0.05 -7.29
CA LEU A 32 -3.07 -1.01 -6.40
C LEU A 32 -2.48 -2.36 -6.84
N LEU A 33 -1.85 -3.08 -5.92
CA LEU A 33 -1.31 -4.42 -6.17
C LEU A 33 -2.22 -5.53 -5.63
N GLY A 34 -2.97 -5.24 -4.57
CA GLY A 34 -3.93 -6.19 -4.02
C GLY A 34 -4.29 -5.91 -2.56
N PHE A 35 -5.04 -6.86 -1.99
CA PHE A 35 -5.53 -6.78 -0.62
C PHE A 35 -5.20 -8.07 0.14
N HIS A 36 -4.82 -7.96 1.42
CA HIS A 36 -4.30 -9.06 2.24
C HIS A 36 -4.93 -9.13 3.63
N LYS A 37 -5.25 -10.35 4.11
CA LYS A 37 -5.97 -10.57 5.39
C LYS A 37 -5.21 -10.01 6.59
N THR A 38 -3.88 -10.07 6.53
CA THR A 38 -3.00 -9.71 7.64
C THR A 38 -1.86 -8.82 7.18
N ARG A 39 -1.33 -8.04 8.15
CA ARG A 39 -0.14 -7.21 7.97
C ARG A 39 1.05 -8.02 7.46
N LYS A 40 1.26 -9.20 8.05
CA LYS A 40 2.40 -10.07 7.74
C LYS A 40 2.40 -10.47 6.27
N VAL A 41 1.26 -10.92 5.74
CA VAL A 41 1.14 -11.30 4.32
C VAL A 41 1.43 -10.10 3.41
N CYS A 42 0.85 -8.94 3.73
CA CYS A 42 1.07 -7.71 2.96
C CYS A 42 2.56 -7.33 2.89
N ILE A 43 3.26 -7.36 4.03
CA ILE A 43 4.71 -7.08 4.10
C ILE A 43 5.52 -8.14 3.37
N THR A 44 5.17 -9.42 3.50
CA THR A 44 5.87 -10.52 2.80
C THR A 44 5.80 -10.32 1.29
N VAL A 45 4.61 -10.04 0.75
CA VAL A 45 4.43 -9.79 -0.68
C VAL A 45 5.18 -8.53 -1.11
N ALA A 46 5.12 -7.45 -0.33
CA ALA A 46 5.90 -6.24 -0.59
C ALA A 46 7.41 -6.52 -0.65
N ARG A 47 7.95 -7.36 0.25
CA ARG A 47 9.37 -7.76 0.26
C ARG A 47 9.76 -8.57 -0.96
N VAL A 48 8.91 -9.51 -1.38
CA VAL A 48 9.16 -10.31 -2.59
C VAL A 48 9.20 -9.41 -3.83
N LEU A 49 8.30 -8.43 -3.93
CA LEU A 49 8.25 -7.51 -5.07
C LEU A 49 9.36 -6.45 -5.05
N ALA A 50 9.69 -5.93 -3.86
CA ALA A 50 10.69 -4.88 -3.67
C ALA A 50 12.14 -5.34 -3.90
N GLY A 51 12.43 -6.64 -3.72
CA GLY A 51 13.79 -7.15 -3.72
C GLY A 51 14.67 -6.50 -2.64
N ARG A 52 16.00 -6.49 -2.85
CA ARG A 52 16.99 -5.90 -1.93
C ARG A 52 17.03 -4.35 -1.93
N GLN A 53 16.35 -3.69 -2.87
CA GLN A 53 16.51 -2.25 -3.12
C GLN A 53 15.22 -1.43 -2.95
N GLY A 54 14.05 -2.05 -2.83
CA GLY A 54 12.79 -1.31 -2.67
C GLY A 54 12.56 -0.85 -1.23
N LYS A 55 11.95 0.33 -1.07
CA LYS A 55 11.51 0.85 0.23
C LYS A 55 10.11 0.34 0.52
N ILE A 56 9.90 -0.19 1.71
CA ILE A 56 8.59 -0.65 2.18
C ILE A 56 8.13 0.29 3.28
N GLU A 57 6.95 0.87 3.10
CA GLU A 57 6.30 1.76 4.04
C GLU A 57 5.05 1.09 4.59
N VAL A 58 4.91 1.07 5.91
CA VAL A 58 3.75 0.47 6.57
C VAL A 58 2.94 1.56 7.24
N ARG A 59 1.70 1.75 6.78
CA ARG A 59 0.77 2.78 7.25
C ARG A 59 -0.37 2.12 8.00
N GLU A 60 -0.54 2.47 9.26
CA GLU A 60 -1.61 1.88 10.10
C GLU A 60 -2.93 2.65 10.04
N LYS A 61 -2.91 3.86 9.50
CA LYS A 61 -4.10 4.64 9.15
C LYS A 61 -4.09 4.92 7.67
N ARG A 62 -5.25 4.82 7.01
CA ARG A 62 -5.42 5.32 5.65
C ARG A 62 -5.22 6.82 5.68
N GLU A 63 -4.16 7.31 5.04
CA GLU A 63 -4.09 8.74 4.75
C GLU A 63 -5.35 9.09 3.97
N ARG A 64 -6.20 9.94 4.56
CA ARG A 64 -7.35 10.50 3.86
C ARG A 64 -6.76 11.25 2.68
N ILE A 65 -7.01 10.77 1.47
CA ILE A 65 -6.61 11.45 0.24
C ILE A 65 -7.49 12.71 0.16
N THR A 66 -7.09 13.75 0.89
CA THR A 66 -7.73 15.08 0.88
C THR A 66 -6.89 16.08 0.09
N ALA A 67 -5.90 15.61 -0.67
CA ALA A 67 -5.00 16.45 -1.44
C ALA A 67 -4.80 15.89 -2.85
N TRP A 68 -5.83 16.03 -3.68
CA TRP A 68 -5.66 16.28 -5.11
C TRP A 68 -6.56 17.47 -5.45
N ARG A 69 -6.16 18.67 -5.02
CA ARG A 69 -6.49 19.86 -5.80
C ARG A 69 -5.39 19.93 -6.86
N VAL A 70 -5.73 19.50 -8.07
CA VAL A 70 -4.98 19.89 -9.27
C VAL A 70 -5.11 21.42 -9.32
N ALA A 71 -3.97 22.12 -9.31
CA ALA A 71 -3.92 23.55 -9.56
C ALA A 71 -4.29 23.84 -11.02
#